data_AF-A0A261TM87-F1
#
_entry.id   AF-A0A261TM87-F1
#
_cell.length_a   1.000
_cell.length_b   1.000
_cell.length_c   1.000
_cell.angle_alpha   90.00
_cell.angle_beta   90.00
_cell.angle_gamma   90.00
#
_symmetry.space_group_name_H-M   'P 1'
#
loop_
_entity.id
_entity.type
_entity.pdbx_description
1 polymer ?
#
loop_
_entity_poly.entity_id
_entity_poly.type
_entity_poly.pdbx_seq_one_letter_code
_entity_poly.pdbx_strand_id
1 'polypeptide(L)'
;MKKLIDGYFRLLGLLMVLCLVTMVILVFGNVVLRYGFNSGITSSEEVSRWLFVWLVFLGSIVALRHRQHLGVEVVVRRLPVFGQKLCLIVSQLLMLATLWLFLSGSWEQTLINLNVEAPATGWSMSIVYMVGIVFSVSAGAMVLWDLYRVLSGRIKDEELIMVTESEEKAELDALKRELAAAEGKQP
;
A
#
# COMPACT_ATOMS: atom_id res chain seq x y z
N MET A 1 17.50 -6.54 -12.76
CA MET A 1 16.57 -5.65 -12.00
C MET A 1 15.20 -6.28 -11.74
N LYS A 2 14.45 -6.78 -12.74
CA LYS A 2 13.12 -7.38 -12.52
C LYS A 2 13.07 -8.45 -11.41
N LYS A 3 14.02 -9.41 -11.41
CA LYS A 3 14.12 -10.46 -10.37
C LYS A 3 14.32 -9.95 -8.94
N LEU A 4 15.02 -8.83 -8.75
CA LEU A 4 15.25 -8.22 -7.43
C LEU A 4 13.99 -7.54 -6.91
N ILE A 5 13.31 -6.80 -7.78
CA ILE A 5 12.04 -6.14 -7.47
C ILE A 5 10.98 -7.21 -7.11
N ASP A 6 10.86 -8.25 -7.92
CA ASP A 6 9.92 -9.34 -7.66
C ASP A 6 10.29 -10.16 -6.41
N GLY A 7 11.58 -10.22 -6.05
CA GLY A 7 12.04 -10.78 -4.78
C GLY A 7 11.60 -9.94 -3.59
N TYR A 8 11.80 -8.62 -3.67
CA TYR A 8 11.39 -7.66 -2.64
C TYR A 8 9.88 -7.70 -2.37
N PHE A 9 9.04 -7.66 -3.41
CA PHE A 9 7.59 -7.73 -3.22
C PHE A 9 7.12 -9.09 -2.69
N ARG A 10 7.81 -10.20 -3.03
CA ARG A 10 7.54 -11.50 -2.41
C ARG A 10 7.91 -11.52 -0.93
N LEU A 11 9.02 -10.89 -0.55
CA LEU A 11 9.38 -10.71 0.85
C LEU A 11 8.33 -9.89 1.60
N LEU A 12 7.86 -8.77 1.04
CA LEU A 12 6.77 -7.99 1.62
C LEU A 12 5.51 -8.82 1.80
N GLY A 13 5.14 -9.60 0.78
CA GLY A 13 4.01 -10.54 0.84
C GLY A 13 4.15 -11.55 1.99
N LEU A 14 5.33 -12.15 2.13
CA LEU A 14 5.62 -13.09 3.21
C LEU A 14 5.53 -12.42 4.59
N LEU A 15 6.07 -11.21 4.74
CA LEU A 15 5.99 -10.43 5.98
C LEU A 15 4.53 -10.10 6.35
N MET A 16 3.70 -9.70 5.38
CA MET A 16 2.28 -9.45 5.62
C MET A 16 1.55 -10.71 6.09
N VAL A 17 1.80 -11.85 5.45
CA VAL A 17 1.21 -13.14 5.87
C VAL A 17 1.64 -13.48 7.29
N LEU A 18 2.92 -13.31 7.62
CA LEU A 18 3.44 -13.55 8.95
C LEU A 18 2.80 -12.63 10.00
N CYS A 19 2.69 -11.33 9.71
CA CYS A 19 2.00 -10.37 10.58
C CYS A 19 0.55 -10.78 10.82
N LEU A 20 -0.18 -11.14 9.76
CA LEU A 20 -1.59 -11.52 9.84
C LEU A 20 -1.78 -12.81 10.66
N VAL A 21 -1.02 -13.86 10.36
CA VAL A 21 -1.11 -15.14 11.07
C VAL A 21 -0.77 -14.96 12.54
N THR A 22 0.29 -14.21 12.85
CA THR A 22 0.69 -13.92 14.24
C THR A 22 -0.38 -13.15 14.98
N MET A 23 -0.96 -12.13 14.34
CA MET A 23 -2.07 -11.34 14.90
C MET A 23 -3.29 -12.21 15.20
N VAL A 24 -3.67 -13.10 14.28
CA VAL A 24 -4.79 -14.03 14.47
C VAL A 24 -4.52 -14.97 15.64
N ILE A 25 -3.33 -15.58 15.71
CA ILE A 25 -2.96 -16.49 16.80
C ILE A 25 -2.99 -15.76 18.15
N LEU A 26 -2.45 -14.53 18.23
CA LEU A 26 -2.44 -13.75 19.47
C LEU A 26 -3.86 -13.43 19.94
N VAL A 27 -4.66 -12.82 19.07
CA VAL A 27 -6.02 -12.37 19.44
C VAL A 27 -6.92 -13.56 19.76
N PHE A 28 -6.91 -14.59 18.91
CA PHE A 28 -7.71 -15.80 19.13
C PHE A 28 -7.24 -16.57 20.36
N GLY A 29 -5.92 -16.75 20.51
CA GLY A 29 -5.32 -17.40 21.67
C GLY A 29 -5.69 -16.68 22.97
N ASN A 30 -5.63 -15.35 22.98
CA ASN A 30 -6.03 -14.56 24.14
C ASN A 30 -7.51 -14.74 24.50
N VAL A 31 -8.40 -14.84 23.51
CA VAL A 31 -9.83 -15.14 23.74
C VAL A 31 -10.00 -16.53 24.35
N VAL A 32 -9.33 -17.56 23.81
CA VAL A 32 -9.41 -18.94 24.33
C VAL A 32 -8.88 -19.02 25.76
N LEU A 33 -7.75 -18.39 26.05
CA LEU A 33 -7.19 -18.36 27.41
C LEU A 33 -8.15 -17.68 28.38
N ARG A 34 -8.75 -16.56 27.97
CA ARG A 34 -9.61 -15.75 28.84
C ARG A 34 -10.90 -16.46 29.19
N TYR A 35 -11.56 -17.08 28.22
CA TYR A 35 -12.84 -17.73 28.45
C TYR A 35 -12.71 -19.21 28.85
N GLY A 36 -11.66 -19.91 28.42
CA GLY A 36 -11.44 -21.32 28.72
C GLY A 36 -10.64 -21.58 30.00
N PHE A 37 -9.67 -20.71 30.31
CA PHE A 37 -8.73 -20.90 31.42
C PHE A 37 -8.77 -19.78 32.46
N ASN A 38 -9.67 -18.80 32.29
CA ASN A 38 -9.79 -17.61 33.14
C ASN A 38 -8.45 -16.86 33.32
N SER A 39 -7.58 -16.92 32.31
CA SER A 39 -6.24 -16.32 32.27
C SER A 39 -6.06 -15.56 30.96
N GLY A 40 -5.13 -14.61 30.83
CA GLY A 40 -5.02 -13.77 29.64
C GLY A 40 -3.59 -13.38 29.30
N ILE A 41 -3.39 -12.99 28.04
CA ILE A 41 -2.13 -12.45 27.53
C ILE A 41 -2.27 -10.93 27.48
N THR A 42 -1.77 -10.23 28.50
CA THR A 42 -1.86 -8.76 28.62
C THR A 42 -1.29 -8.03 27.41
N SER A 43 -0.20 -8.56 26.84
CA SER A 43 0.48 -7.98 25.67
C SER A 43 -0.20 -8.25 24.33
N SER A 44 -1.20 -9.13 24.28
CA SER A 44 -1.81 -9.56 23.01
C SER A 44 -2.46 -8.40 22.25
N GLU A 45 -3.14 -7.50 22.96
CA GLU A 45 -3.79 -6.34 22.33
C GLU A 45 -2.74 -5.40 21.74
N GLU A 46 -1.69 -5.09 22.51
CA GLU A 46 -0.62 -4.18 22.11
C GLU A 46 0.14 -4.67 20.89
N VAL A 47 0.63 -5.92 20.93
CA VAL A 47 1.39 -6.51 19.82
C VAL A 47 0.51 -6.66 18.57
N SER A 48 -0.76 -7.02 18.72
CA SER A 48 -1.69 -7.14 17.59
C SER A 48 -1.91 -5.80 16.87
N ARG A 49 -2.00 -4.69 17.62
CA ARG A 49 -2.10 -3.34 17.04
C ARG A 49 -0.84 -2.96 16.28
N TRP A 50 0.34 -3.28 16.80
CA TRP A 50 1.58 -2.98 16.09
C TRP A 50 1.70 -3.78 14.80
N LEU A 51 1.41 -5.08 14.84
CA LEU A 51 1.37 -5.93 13.65
C LEU A 51 0.36 -5.43 12.62
N PHE A 52 -0.79 -4.91 13.06
CA PHE A 52 -1.78 -4.32 12.18
C PHE A 52 -1.25 -3.06 11.47
N VAL A 53 -0.60 -2.15 12.21
CA VAL A 53 0.04 -0.96 11.61
C VAL A 53 1.06 -1.39 10.55
N TRP A 54 1.94 -2.34 10.88
CA TRP A 54 2.89 -2.90 9.93
C TRP A 54 2.22 -3.48 8.69
N LEU A 55 1.16 -4.29 8.86
CA LEU A 55 0.42 -4.88 7.77
C LEU A 55 -0.19 -3.82 6.84
N VAL A 56 -0.81 -2.77 7.38
CA VAL A 56 -1.44 -1.70 6.58
C VAL A 56 -0.41 -0.96 5.73
N PHE A 57 0.74 -0.60 6.30
CA PHE A 57 1.79 0.09 5.56
C PHE A 57 2.46 -0.81 4.52
N LEU A 58 2.78 -2.06 4.87
CA LEU A 58 3.31 -3.02 3.90
C LEU A 58 2.32 -3.25 2.75
N GLY A 59 1.03 -3.39 3.05
CA GLY A 59 -0.04 -3.48 2.07
C GLY A 59 -0.12 -2.24 1.18
N SER A 60 0.08 -1.06 1.75
CA SER A 60 0.12 0.21 1.01
C SER A 60 1.29 0.27 0.03
N ILE A 61 2.48 -0.25 0.39
CA ILE A 61 3.64 -0.35 -0.52
C ILE A 61 3.29 -1.25 -1.71
N VAL A 62 2.67 -2.41 -1.46
CA VAL A 62 2.25 -3.34 -2.51
C VAL A 62 1.18 -2.71 -3.41
N ALA A 63 0.19 -2.04 -2.82
CA ALA A 63 -0.88 -1.36 -3.56
C ALA A 63 -0.34 -0.22 -4.44
N LEU A 64 0.65 0.53 -3.93
CA LEU A 64 1.28 1.64 -4.65
C LEU A 64 1.97 1.19 -5.93
N ARG A 65 2.52 -0.05 -5.97
CA ARG A 65 3.05 -0.66 -7.22
C ARG A 65 2.00 -0.72 -8.33
N HIS A 66 0.73 -0.88 -7.99
CA HIS A 66 -0.35 -1.13 -8.94
C HIS A 66 -1.19 0.10 -9.29
N ARG A 67 -1.10 1.22 -8.53
CA ARG A 67 -2.06 2.33 -8.61
C ARG A 67 -1.44 3.74 -8.63
N GLN A 68 -0.21 3.90 -9.13
CA GLN A 68 0.60 5.12 -8.90
C GLN A 68 -0.14 6.46 -9.12
N HIS A 69 -1.01 6.64 -10.13
CA HIS A 69 -1.60 7.97 -10.41
C HIS A 69 -3.05 8.01 -10.94
N LEU A 70 -3.89 6.99 -10.66
CA LEU A 70 -5.23 6.85 -11.24
C LEU A 70 -6.13 8.11 -11.14
N GLY A 71 -6.04 8.88 -10.05
CA GLY A 71 -6.90 10.05 -9.83
C GLY A 71 -6.56 11.28 -10.69
N VAL A 72 -5.30 11.45 -11.10
CA VAL A 72 -4.87 12.63 -11.88
C VAL A 72 -5.04 12.38 -13.37
N GLU A 73 -5.11 11.12 -13.81
CA GLU A 73 -5.19 10.73 -15.21
C GLU A 73 -6.45 11.25 -15.92
N VAL A 74 -7.62 11.25 -15.28
CA VAL A 74 -8.88 11.64 -15.95
C VAL A 74 -8.87 13.12 -16.36
N VAL A 75 -8.37 13.99 -15.48
CA VAL A 75 -8.23 15.43 -15.75
C VAL A 75 -7.07 15.68 -16.71
N VAL A 76 -5.96 14.95 -16.54
CA VAL A 76 -4.78 15.07 -17.39
C VAL A 76 -5.05 14.67 -18.84
N ARG A 77 -5.85 13.64 -19.10
CA ARG A 77 -6.19 13.18 -20.45
C ARG A 77 -6.86 14.24 -21.34
N ARG A 78 -7.42 15.31 -20.76
CA ARG A 78 -8.04 16.42 -21.51
C ARG A 78 -7.03 17.50 -21.96
N LEU A 79 -5.78 17.45 -21.50
CA LEU A 79 -4.73 18.42 -21.85
C LEU A 79 -3.93 17.97 -23.08
N PRO A 80 -3.29 18.91 -23.81
CA PRO A 80 -2.31 18.59 -24.84
C PRO A 80 -1.09 17.89 -24.23
N VAL A 81 -0.36 17.09 -25.02
CA VAL A 81 0.75 16.21 -24.59
C VAL A 81 1.77 16.91 -23.67
N PHE A 82 2.09 18.18 -23.94
CA PHE A 82 2.99 18.98 -23.10
C PHE A 82 2.41 19.23 -21.70
N GLY A 83 1.13 19.59 -21.62
CA GLY A 83 0.43 19.81 -20.34
C GLY A 83 0.29 18.52 -19.53
N GLN A 84 0.14 17.37 -20.21
CA GLN A 84 0.09 16.08 -19.54
C GLN A 84 1.42 15.73 -18.86
N LYS A 85 2.53 15.88 -19.58
CA LYS A 85 3.88 15.64 -19.03
C LYS A 85 4.18 16.58 -17.87
N LEU A 86 3.85 17.87 -18.00
CA LEU A 86 4.08 18.84 -16.93
C LEU A 86 3.28 18.50 -15.68
N CYS A 87 2.00 18.16 -15.81
CA CYS A 87 1.16 17.79 -14.68
C CYS A 87 1.67 16.52 -13.97
N LEU A 88 2.09 15.52 -14.74
CA LEU A 88 2.67 14.29 -14.20
C LEU A 88 3.97 14.55 -13.42
N ILE A 89 4.88 15.36 -13.98
CA ILE A 89 6.14 15.75 -13.31
C ILE A 89 5.83 16.51 -12.00
N VAL A 90 4.92 17.48 -12.05
CA VAL A 90 4.53 18.26 -10.85
C VAL A 90 3.91 17.34 -9.80
N SER A 91 3.02 16.42 -10.19
CA SER A 91 2.42 15.45 -9.28
C SER A 91 3.48 14.58 -8.61
N GLN A 92 4.44 14.06 -9.37
CA GLN A 92 5.53 13.25 -8.82
C GLN A 92 6.45 14.04 -7.89
N LEU A 93 6.76 15.30 -8.22
CA LEU A 93 7.54 16.17 -7.33
C LEU A 93 6.80 16.46 -6.02
N LEU A 94 5.49 16.73 -6.08
CA LEU A 94 4.66 16.90 -4.89
C LEU A 94 4.61 15.63 -4.04
N MET A 95 4.44 14.47 -4.68
CA MET A 95 4.49 13.17 -3.99
C MET A 95 5.84 12.96 -3.30
N LEU A 96 6.96 13.26 -3.96
CA LEU A 96 8.29 13.18 -3.35
C LEU A 96 8.45 14.14 -2.17
N ALA A 97 7.92 15.36 -2.25
CA ALA A 97 7.93 16.30 -1.14
C ALA A 97 7.12 15.79 0.06
N THR A 98 5.94 15.20 -0.18
CA THR A 98 5.13 14.58 0.88
C THR A 98 5.83 13.37 1.50
N LEU A 99 6.44 12.50 0.69
CA LEU A 99 7.19 11.33 1.16
C LEU A 99 8.43 11.75 1.95
N TRP A 100 9.10 12.84 1.56
CA TRP A 100 10.22 13.40 2.32
C TRP A 100 9.77 13.89 3.70
N LEU A 101 8.68 14.65 3.77
CA LEU A 101 8.13 15.13 5.05
C LEU A 101 7.69 13.96 5.94
N PHE A 102 7.09 12.93 5.35
CA PHE A 102 6.69 11.72 6.07
C PHE A 102 7.89 10.92 6.58
N LEU A 103 8.96 10.82 5.78
CA LEU A 103 10.22 10.19 6.18
C LEU A 103 10.87 10.92 7.35
N SER A 104 11.01 12.25 7.28
CA SER A 104 11.62 13.04 8.35
C SER A 104 10.81 12.95 9.64
N GLY A 105 9.48 13.07 9.55
CA GLY A 105 8.61 12.92 10.71
C GLY A 105 8.65 11.52 11.32
N SER A 106 8.68 10.46 10.49
CA SER A 106 8.79 9.07 10.96
C SER A 106 10.14 8.79 11.60
N TRP A 107 11.22 9.38 11.07
CA TRP A 107 12.57 9.27 11.62
C TRP A 107 12.65 9.91 13.01
N GLU A 108 12.16 11.15 13.15
CA GLU A 108 12.11 11.84 14.44
C GLU A 108 11.24 11.09 15.46
N GLN A 109 10.05 10.64 15.06
CA GLN A 109 9.18 9.83 15.92
C GLN A 109 9.85 8.54 16.38
N THR A 110 10.58 7.86 15.48
CA THR A 110 11.33 6.65 15.82
C THR A 110 12.37 6.96 16.89
N LEU A 111 13.16 8.04 16.73
CA LEU A 111 14.20 8.44 17.67
C LEU A 111 13.65 8.82 19.05
N ILE A 112 12.56 9.61 19.09
CA ILE A 112 11.90 10.01 20.34
C ILE A 112 11.39 8.79 21.11
N ASN A 113 10.85 7.81 20.39
CA ASN A 113 10.25 6.61 20.98
C ASN A 113 11.24 5.47 21.22
N LEU A 114 12.56 5.68 21.04
CA LEU A 114 13.56 4.65 21.31
C LEU A 114 13.54 4.22 22.79
N ASN A 115 13.46 5.19 23.71
CA ASN A 115 13.47 4.96 25.15
C ASN A 115 12.06 5.01 25.77
N VAL A 116 11.01 5.01 24.95
CA VAL A 116 9.62 4.96 25.41
C VAL A 116 9.16 3.52 25.37
N GLU A 117 8.97 2.94 26.53
CA GLU A 117 8.52 1.56 26.68
C GLU A 117 6.99 1.47 26.66
N ALA A 118 6.49 0.43 26.02
CA ALA A 118 5.08 0.16 25.95
C ALA A 118 4.57 -0.45 27.26
N PRO A 119 3.40 -0.02 27.78
CA PRO A 119 2.96 -0.40 29.13
C PRO A 119 2.75 -1.90 29.35
N ALA A 120 2.35 -2.65 28.31
CA ALA A 120 2.04 -4.07 28.45
C ALA A 120 3.23 -5.00 28.15
N THR A 121 4.12 -4.62 27.22
CA THR A 121 5.27 -5.45 26.81
C THR A 121 6.60 -4.99 27.39
N GLY A 122 6.74 -3.72 27.78
CA GLY A 122 8.02 -3.09 28.08
C GLY A 122 8.90 -2.88 26.84
N TRP A 123 8.38 -3.15 25.63
CA TRP A 123 9.17 -3.00 24.41
C TRP A 123 9.18 -1.55 23.93
N SER A 124 10.26 -1.17 23.25
CA SER A 124 10.39 0.16 22.66
C SER A 124 9.29 0.42 21.63
N MET A 125 8.59 1.54 21.79
CA MET A 125 7.55 2.00 20.86
C MET A 125 8.12 2.42 19.49
N SER A 126 9.44 2.56 19.36
CA SER A 126 10.13 2.89 18.11
C SER A 126 9.75 1.96 16.94
N ILE A 127 9.47 0.68 17.22
CA ILE A 127 9.08 -0.31 16.19
C ILE A 127 7.81 0.08 15.44
N VAL A 128 6.88 0.79 16.09
CA VAL A 128 5.63 1.22 15.46
C VAL A 128 5.91 2.33 14.44
N TYR A 129 6.87 3.20 14.71
CA TYR A 129 7.20 4.35 13.87
C TYR A 129 8.19 4.02 12.75
N MET A 130 9.02 3.00 12.94
CA MET A 130 9.97 2.52 11.91
C MET A 130 9.29 2.13 10.60
N VAL A 131 8.04 1.67 10.66
CA VAL A 131 7.27 1.32 9.46
C VAL A 131 7.08 2.51 8.51
N GLY A 132 6.98 3.74 9.04
CA GLY A 132 6.84 4.95 8.24
C GLY A 132 8.09 5.24 7.43
N ILE A 133 9.27 4.91 7.98
CA ILE A 133 10.56 4.97 7.26
C ILE A 133 10.57 3.93 6.14
N VAL A 134 10.21 2.67 6.44
CA VAL A 134 10.15 1.59 5.44
C VAL A 134 9.21 1.95 4.29
N PHE A 135 8.02 2.46 4.61
CA PHE A 135 7.05 2.92 3.62
C PHE A 135 7.62 4.06 2.77
N SER A 136 8.15 5.12 3.39
CA SER A 136 8.63 6.31 2.68
C SER A 136 9.80 6.00 1.75
N VAL A 137 10.74 5.18 2.19
CA VAL A 137 11.88 4.75 1.36
C VAL A 137 11.40 3.93 0.17
N SER A 138 10.47 3.00 0.40
CA SER A 138 9.97 2.10 -0.65
C SER A 138 9.11 2.83 -1.66
N ALA A 139 8.17 3.66 -1.20
CA ALA A 139 7.34 4.52 -2.04
C ALA A 139 8.19 5.57 -2.77
N GLY A 140 9.16 6.19 -2.09
CA GLY A 140 10.07 7.18 -2.67
C GLY A 140 10.90 6.59 -3.80
N ALA A 141 11.43 5.37 -3.63
CA ALA A 141 12.14 4.67 -4.70
C ALA A 141 11.27 4.40 -5.93
N MET A 142 9.98 4.06 -5.74
CA MET A 142 9.03 3.87 -6.85
C MET A 142 8.74 5.18 -7.58
N VAL A 143 8.41 6.24 -6.84
CA VAL A 143 8.10 7.55 -7.43
C VAL A 143 9.33 8.15 -8.14
N LEU A 144 10.53 7.99 -7.58
CA LEU A 144 11.79 8.40 -8.23
C LEU A 144 12.04 7.62 -9.53
N TRP A 145 11.79 6.31 -9.52
CA TRP A 145 11.91 5.47 -10.71
C TRP A 145 10.94 5.91 -11.80
N ASP A 146 9.70 6.22 -11.43
CA ASP A 146 8.69 6.68 -12.39
C ASP A 146 9.02 8.08 -12.91
N LEU A 147 9.48 8.99 -12.06
CA LEU A 147 9.98 10.31 -12.48
C LEU A 147 11.15 10.19 -13.47
N TYR A 148 12.08 9.27 -13.23
CA TYR A 148 13.14 8.97 -14.18
C TYR A 148 12.61 8.42 -15.51
N ARG A 149 11.59 7.56 -15.51
CA ARG A 149 10.93 7.06 -16.73
C ARG A 149 10.24 8.19 -17.51
N VAL A 150 9.62 9.14 -16.82
CA VAL A 150 8.97 10.32 -17.43
C VAL A 150 10.01 11.22 -18.10
N LEU A 151 11.08 11.56 -17.38
CA LEU A 151 12.14 12.44 -17.86
C LEU A 151 12.96 11.82 -19.00
N SER A 152 13.19 10.50 -18.96
CA SER A 152 13.93 9.79 -20.02
C SER A 152 13.12 9.60 -21.32
N GLY A 153 11.89 10.12 -21.40
CA GLY A 153 11.05 10.04 -22.61
C GLY A 153 10.61 8.62 -22.96
N ARG A 154 10.76 7.65 -22.04
CA ARG A 154 10.38 6.24 -22.22
C ARG A 154 8.90 5.96 -21.94
N ILE A 155 8.09 6.98 -21.70
CA ILE A 155 6.64 6.83 -21.67
C ILE A 155 6.17 6.69 -23.12
N LYS A 156 6.04 5.44 -23.57
CA LYS A 156 5.10 5.10 -24.63
C LYS A 156 3.70 5.23 -24.05
N ASP A 157 2.79 5.85 -24.80
CA ASP A 157 1.38 6.11 -24.47
C ASP A 157 0.53 4.85 -24.16
N GLU A 158 1.14 3.67 -24.03
CA GLU A 158 0.50 2.35 -23.95
C GLU A 158 0.19 1.89 -22.50
N GLU A 159 0.78 2.50 -21.46
CA GLU A 159 0.60 2.03 -20.06
C GLU A 159 -0.63 2.67 -19.35
N LEU A 160 -1.15 3.81 -19.84
CA LEU A 160 -2.40 4.42 -19.31
C LEU A 160 -3.68 3.63 -19.71
N ILE A 161 -3.59 2.70 -20.66
CA ILE A 161 -4.74 2.00 -21.24
C ILE A 161 -5.07 0.70 -20.47
N MET A 162 -4.10 0.15 -19.73
CA MET A 162 -4.22 -1.18 -19.09
C MET A 162 -5.17 -1.26 -17.89
N VAL A 163 -5.47 -0.15 -17.20
CA VAL A 163 -6.45 -0.16 -16.09
C VAL A 163 -7.86 0.07 -16.61
N THR A 164 -8.02 0.95 -17.62
CA THR A 164 -9.30 1.19 -18.29
C THR A 164 -9.80 -0.08 -18.99
N GLU A 165 -8.94 -0.86 -19.64
CA GLU A 165 -9.34 -2.14 -20.24
C GLU A 165 -9.87 -3.14 -19.20
N SER A 166 -9.36 -3.13 -17.96
CA SER A 166 -9.82 -4.07 -16.92
C SER A 166 -11.19 -3.68 -16.34
N GLU A 167 -11.49 -2.38 -16.24
CA GLU A 167 -12.78 -1.86 -15.77
C GLU A 167 -13.84 -1.90 -16.89
N GLU A 168 -13.52 -1.42 -18.10
CA GLU A 168 -14.43 -1.49 -19.26
C GLU A 168 -14.78 -2.93 -19.64
N LYS A 169 -13.83 -3.87 -19.55
CA LYS A 169 -14.11 -5.28 -19.87
C LYS A 169 -14.99 -5.93 -18.80
N ALA A 170 -14.84 -5.56 -17.53
CA ALA A 170 -15.72 -6.02 -16.46
C ALA A 170 -17.14 -5.44 -16.59
N GLU A 171 -17.27 -4.15 -16.94
CA GLU A 171 -18.58 -3.51 -17.19
C GLU A 171 -19.25 -4.08 -18.45
N LEU A 172 -18.49 -4.29 -19.53
CA LEU A 172 -19.00 -4.88 -20.76
C LEU A 172 -19.45 -6.34 -20.55
N ASP A 173 -18.70 -7.12 -19.78
CA ASP A 173 -19.08 -8.50 -19.43
C ASP A 173 -20.31 -8.53 -18.52
N ALA A 174 -20.48 -7.55 -17.62
CA ALA A 174 -21.70 -7.40 -16.82
C ALA A 174 -22.91 -7.03 -17.68
N LEU A 175 -22.78 -6.03 -18.57
CA LEU A 175 -23.82 -5.60 -19.50
C LEU A 175 -24.23 -6.72 -20.46
N LYS A 176 -23.28 -7.47 -21.00
CA LYS A 176 -23.58 -8.63 -21.87
C LYS A 176 -24.34 -9.73 -21.13
N ARG A 177 -24.04 -9.95 -19.84
CA ARG A 177 -24.79 -10.91 -19.01
C ARG A 177 -26.21 -10.44 -18.73
N GLU A 178 -26.40 -9.16 -18.47
CA GLU A 178 -27.74 -8.57 -18.29
C GLU A 178 -28.55 -8.62 -19.59
N LEU A 179 -27.95 -8.29 -20.74
CA LEU A 179 -28.62 -8.36 -22.04
C LEU A 179 -29.01 -9.80 -22.39
N ALA A 180 -28.11 -10.76 -22.19
CA ALA A 180 -28.41 -12.19 -22.41
C ALA A 180 -29.51 -12.70 -21.48
N ALA A 181 -29.57 -12.20 -20.23
CA ALA A 181 -30.65 -12.52 -19.29
C ALA A 181 -32.00 -11.87 -19.66
N ALA A 182 -31.96 -10.72 -20.35
CA ALA A 182 -33.15 -10.03 -20.86
C ALA A 182 -33.68 -10.67 -22.17
N GLU A 183 -32.79 -11.09 -23.08
CA GLU A 183 -33.13 -11.77 -24.34
C GLU A 183 -33.66 -13.18 -24.09
N GLY A 184 -33.13 -13.92 -23.10
CA GLY A 184 -33.67 -15.22 -22.68
C GLY A 184 -35.04 -15.17 -21.98
N LYS A 185 -35.62 -13.97 -21.81
CA LYS A 185 -36.89 -13.71 -21.13
C LYS A 185 -38.01 -13.23 -22.07
N GLN A 186 -37.84 -13.31 -23.38
CA GLN A 186 -38.95 -13.10 -24.32
C GLN A 186 -39.82 -14.38 -24.41
N PRO A 187 -41.05 -14.41 -23.85
CA PRO A 187 -42.05 -15.41 -24.21
C PRO A 187 -42.63 -15.17 -25.61
#